data_AF-A0A3B9D6E2-F1
#
_entry.id   AF-A0A3B9D6E2-F1
#
_cell.length_a   1.000
_cell.length_b   1.000
_cell.length_c   1.000
_cell.angle_alpha   90.00
_cell.angle_beta   90.00
_cell.angle_gamma   90.00
#
_symmetry.space_group_name_H-M   'P 1'
#
loop_
_entity.id
_entity.type
_entity.pdbx_description
1 polymer ?
#
loop_
_entity_poly.entity_id
_entity_poly.type
_entity_poly.pdbx_seq_one_letter_code
_entity_poly.pdbx_strand_id
1 'polypeptide(L)'
;MKFHVLTLFPDMVMQGLMTSITGRAVQQKKIDIDAVNIRDYTQDKHGRVDDYPYGGGAGMLMQAQPVYDACQSVMEKIPQNKKKRVIYVTPQGIPFTQAKARELAAQDELLLLCGHYEGIDERVLEEVVTDYISIGDYVLTGGELAAMVIVDAVARLVPGVLGNEQSALTESFHGELLEHPQYSRPDVWHGKKVPEVLLSGNQKHIDAWKKEQSILRTKERRPDLYARYVRLQECRQLLMKQKLLHIDMIELINRGRAQLLYFGQGQILLKDMEYEIYFHACVDPSRLPDIRTWTLPVEKIPLAVLHQEEMIPYFQKRYGLNQECECYQAVYTRHEKLPVRGLYRPDLTREDGLSMRRLQREDFPQVVSFYHGCCDEDYLRSRIQDGMLVGAFYDEKLAGFIGQHCEGSIGMLMVAPKFQRRYIAMTLETYAANCMLEQGKIPFAQIITDNEKSMRLQEKEGFCLSHDKIFWMCEK
;
A
#
# COMPACT_ATOMS: atom_id res chain seq x y z
N MET A 1 1.03 14.97 5.77
CA MET A 1 -0.16 15.14 4.92
C MET A 1 -1.01 16.25 5.48
N LYS A 2 -1.61 17.07 4.62
CA LYS A 2 -2.55 18.11 5.04
C LYS A 2 -3.82 18.08 4.19
N PHE A 3 -4.95 18.38 4.83
CA PHE A 3 -6.28 18.36 4.26
C PHE A 3 -6.89 19.76 4.34
N HIS A 4 -7.27 20.31 3.18
CA HIS A 4 -7.98 21.57 3.06
C HIS A 4 -9.42 21.30 2.64
N VAL A 5 -10.40 21.61 3.48
CA VAL A 5 -11.82 21.41 3.15
C VAL A 5 -12.44 22.74 2.79
N LEU A 6 -12.75 22.94 1.51
CA LEU A 6 -13.41 24.14 1.01
C LEU A 6 -14.91 23.97 1.14
N THR A 7 -15.55 24.78 1.98
CA THR A 7 -16.94 24.59 2.40
C THR A 7 -17.62 25.92 2.75
N LEU A 8 -18.96 25.91 2.83
CA LEU A 8 -19.76 26.99 3.42
C LEU A 8 -19.95 26.83 4.94
N PHE A 9 -19.56 25.69 5.52
CA PHE A 9 -19.80 25.31 6.91
C PHE A 9 -18.52 24.77 7.57
N PRO A 10 -17.47 25.61 7.75
CA PRO A 10 -16.19 25.18 8.30
C PRO A 10 -16.30 24.57 9.70
N ASP A 11 -17.19 25.10 10.54
CA ASP A 11 -17.38 24.59 11.90
C ASP A 11 -17.84 23.13 11.93
N MET A 12 -18.69 22.71 10.99
CA MET A 12 -19.16 21.32 10.90
C MET A 12 -17.98 20.36 10.65
N VAL A 13 -17.08 20.75 9.74
CA VAL A 13 -15.89 19.97 9.39
C VAL A 13 -14.91 19.93 10.54
N MET A 14 -14.56 21.09 11.09
CA MET A 14 -13.56 21.20 12.15
C MET A 14 -14.03 20.50 13.43
N GLN A 15 -15.29 20.67 13.82
CA GLN A 15 -15.82 19.99 15.02
C GLN A 15 -15.92 18.47 14.81
N GLY A 16 -16.26 18.00 13.60
CA GLY A 16 -16.32 16.58 13.29
C GLY A 16 -14.94 15.90 13.32
N LEU A 17 -13.93 16.53 12.73
CA LEU A 17 -12.60 15.92 12.54
C LEU A 17 -11.63 16.13 13.70
N MET A 18 -11.84 17.11 14.58
CA MET A 18 -10.95 17.41 15.72
C MET A 18 -11.16 16.50 16.94
N THR A 19 -11.90 15.41 16.79
CA THR A 19 -12.15 14.43 17.86
C THR A 19 -11.54 13.06 17.53
N SER A 20 -11.58 12.12 18.48
CA SER A 20 -11.15 10.73 18.27
C SER A 20 -9.72 10.61 17.69
N ILE A 21 -9.50 9.70 16.72
CA ILE A 21 -8.20 9.38 16.14
C ILE A 21 -7.65 10.52 15.28
N THR A 22 -8.48 11.16 14.46
CA THR A 22 -8.09 12.29 13.61
C THR A 22 -7.67 13.48 14.46
N GLY A 23 -8.43 13.81 15.51
CA GLY A 23 -8.07 14.87 16.47
C GLY A 23 -6.75 14.59 17.19
N ARG A 24 -6.52 13.35 17.65
CA ARG A 24 -5.22 12.96 18.23
C ARG A 24 -4.08 13.07 17.22
N ALA A 25 -4.30 12.67 15.98
CA ALA A 25 -3.30 12.77 14.91
C ALA A 25 -2.91 14.22 14.62
N VAL A 26 -3.88 15.14 14.60
CA VAL A 26 -3.62 16.59 14.49
C VAL A 26 -2.81 17.10 15.68
N GLN A 27 -3.20 16.77 16.92
CA GLN A 27 -2.46 17.16 18.14
C GLN A 27 -1.01 16.66 18.13
N GLN A 28 -0.78 15.46 17.61
CA GLN A 28 0.54 14.85 17.45
C GLN A 28 1.29 15.30 16.18
N LYS A 29 0.72 16.25 15.42
CA LYS A 29 1.29 16.79 14.17
C LYS A 29 1.60 15.71 13.13
N LYS A 30 0.79 14.65 13.08
CA LYS A 30 0.86 13.59 12.06
C LYS A 30 0.14 13.99 10.78
N ILE A 31 -0.97 14.70 10.94
CA ILE A 31 -1.76 15.31 9.88
C ILE A 31 -2.08 16.76 10.27
N ASP A 32 -2.44 17.57 9.28
CA ASP A 32 -3.00 18.91 9.47
C ASP A 32 -4.34 18.99 8.74
N ILE A 33 -5.30 19.71 9.31
CA ILE A 33 -6.66 19.86 8.77
C ILE A 33 -7.09 21.31 8.94
N ASP A 34 -7.46 21.95 7.84
CA ASP A 34 -8.08 23.27 7.82
C ASP A 34 -9.36 23.28 6.99
N ALA A 35 -10.35 24.03 7.46
CA ALA A 35 -11.57 24.30 6.73
C ALA A 35 -11.55 25.74 6.22
N VAL A 36 -11.68 25.90 4.90
CA VAL A 36 -11.65 27.18 4.20
C VAL A 36 -13.08 27.58 3.87
N ASN A 37 -13.52 28.69 4.45
CA ASN A 37 -14.86 29.21 4.20
C ASN A 37 -14.92 29.91 2.85
N ILE A 38 -15.65 29.34 1.88
CA ILE A 38 -15.78 29.89 0.53
C ILE A 38 -16.43 31.29 0.55
N ARG A 39 -17.24 31.60 1.57
CA ARG A 39 -17.86 32.92 1.73
C ARG A 39 -16.83 34.05 1.90
N ASP A 40 -15.64 33.75 2.38
CA ASP A 40 -14.60 34.75 2.61
C ASP A 40 -13.95 35.23 1.30
N TYR A 41 -14.24 34.55 0.18
CA TYR A 41 -13.65 34.81 -1.14
C TYR A 41 -14.64 35.37 -2.16
N THR A 42 -15.88 35.66 -1.76
CA THR A 42 -16.83 36.30 -2.67
C THR A 42 -16.52 37.76 -2.88
N GLN A 43 -16.62 38.22 -4.13
CA GLN A 43 -16.56 39.63 -4.48
C GLN A 43 -17.91 40.34 -4.28
N ASP A 44 -18.96 39.58 -3.95
CA ASP A 44 -20.28 40.13 -3.64
C ASP A 44 -20.29 40.81 -2.26
N LYS A 45 -20.78 42.05 -2.21
CA LYS A 45 -20.78 42.88 -0.99
C LYS A 45 -21.69 42.34 0.12
N HIS A 46 -22.63 41.44 -0.21
CA HIS A 46 -23.57 40.84 0.72
C HIS A 46 -23.15 39.42 1.14
N GLY A 47 -21.96 38.95 0.72
CA GLY A 47 -21.46 37.63 1.10
C GLY A 47 -22.16 36.48 0.36
N ARG A 48 -22.81 36.78 -0.79
CA ARG A 48 -23.51 35.78 -1.60
C ARG A 48 -22.51 34.90 -2.34
N VAL A 49 -22.80 33.60 -2.43
CA VAL A 49 -21.91 32.60 -3.04
C VAL A 49 -22.64 31.71 -4.05
N ASP A 50 -23.93 31.97 -4.27
CA ASP A 50 -24.86 31.15 -5.01
C ASP A 50 -25.79 32.01 -5.87
N ASP A 51 -26.20 31.52 -7.04
CA ASP A 51 -27.19 32.18 -7.89
C ASP A 51 -28.13 31.20 -8.57
N TYR A 52 -29.15 31.73 -9.26
CA TYR A 52 -30.05 30.90 -10.06
C TYR A 52 -29.29 30.24 -11.22
N PRO A 53 -29.56 28.94 -11.50
CA PRO A 53 -28.94 28.27 -12.63
C PRO A 53 -29.46 28.83 -13.97
N TYR A 54 -28.56 28.96 -14.95
CA TYR A 54 -28.97 29.18 -16.34
C TYR A 54 -29.77 27.98 -16.87
N GLY A 55 -30.74 28.23 -17.75
CA GLY A 55 -31.64 27.19 -18.28
C GLY A 55 -32.91 26.96 -17.45
N GLY A 56 -33.03 27.63 -16.30
CA GLY A 56 -34.15 27.45 -15.36
C GLY A 56 -33.98 26.19 -14.51
N GLY A 57 -34.85 26.02 -13.52
CA GLY A 57 -34.76 24.94 -12.54
C GLY A 57 -35.17 25.41 -11.15
N ALA A 58 -35.37 24.47 -10.23
CA ALA A 58 -35.51 24.78 -8.81
C ALA A 58 -34.12 24.83 -8.17
N GLY A 59 -33.99 25.60 -7.08
CA GLY A 59 -32.76 25.66 -6.30
C GLY A 59 -31.78 26.75 -6.74
N MET A 60 -30.60 26.72 -6.10
CA MET A 60 -29.49 27.64 -6.31
C MET A 60 -28.25 26.85 -6.74
N LEU A 61 -27.29 27.50 -7.39
CA LEU A 61 -26.04 26.91 -7.82
C LEU A 61 -24.89 27.76 -7.29
N MET A 62 -23.85 27.14 -6.71
CA MET A 62 -22.69 27.89 -6.24
C MET A 62 -21.96 28.54 -7.42
N GLN A 63 -21.61 29.82 -7.26
CA GLN A 63 -20.97 30.62 -8.29
C GLN A 63 -19.51 30.22 -8.50
N ALA A 64 -19.02 30.32 -9.75
CA ALA A 64 -17.64 29.99 -10.10
C ALA A 64 -16.59 30.84 -9.35
N GLN A 65 -16.82 32.16 -9.23
CA GLN A 65 -15.84 33.11 -8.69
C GLN A 65 -15.39 32.79 -7.25
N PRO A 66 -16.29 32.73 -6.23
CA PRO A 66 -15.85 32.50 -4.86
C PRO A 66 -15.19 31.13 -4.68
N VAL A 67 -15.63 30.11 -5.44
CA VAL A 67 -15.03 28.77 -5.42
C VAL A 67 -13.61 28.80 -5.99
N TYR A 68 -13.42 29.48 -7.13
CA TYR A 68 -12.12 29.62 -7.78
C TYR A 68 -11.11 30.32 -6.88
N ASP A 69 -11.48 31.49 -6.36
CA ASP A 69 -10.59 32.31 -5.53
C ASP A 69 -10.26 31.59 -4.21
N ALA A 70 -11.21 30.88 -3.60
CA ALA A 70 -10.95 30.06 -2.42
C ALA A 70 -9.95 28.93 -2.75
N CYS A 71 -10.13 28.23 -3.88
CA CYS A 71 -9.22 27.18 -4.31
C CYS A 71 -7.81 27.71 -4.58
N GLN A 72 -7.69 28.80 -5.31
CA GLN A 72 -6.40 29.43 -5.62
C GLN A 72 -5.68 29.90 -4.36
N SER A 73 -6.40 30.48 -3.40
CA SER A 73 -5.82 30.94 -2.13
C SER A 73 -5.11 29.84 -1.33
N VAL A 74 -5.50 28.58 -1.55
CA VAL A 74 -4.87 27.40 -0.97
C VAL A 74 -3.75 26.91 -1.89
N MET A 75 -4.04 26.75 -3.19
CA MET A 75 -3.11 26.20 -4.17
C MET A 75 -1.82 27.02 -4.30
N GLU A 76 -1.89 28.36 -4.19
CA GLU A 76 -0.75 29.27 -4.23
C GLU A 76 0.19 29.11 -3.03
N LYS A 77 -0.33 28.66 -1.87
CA LYS A 77 0.46 28.43 -0.65
C LYS A 77 1.16 27.08 -0.67
N ILE A 78 0.73 26.14 -1.51
CA ILE A 78 1.30 24.80 -1.60
C ILE A 78 2.52 24.83 -2.53
N PRO A 79 3.74 24.49 -2.04
CA PRO A 79 4.94 24.42 -2.86
C PRO A 79 4.77 23.54 -4.10
N GLN A 80 5.40 23.93 -5.22
CA GLN A 80 5.26 23.21 -6.50
C GLN A 80 5.82 21.77 -6.47
N ASN A 81 6.75 21.47 -5.55
CA ASN A 81 7.30 20.13 -5.38
C ASN A 81 6.41 19.19 -4.55
N LYS A 82 5.26 19.65 -4.07
CA LYS A 82 4.31 18.86 -3.28
C LYS A 82 3.24 18.24 -4.16
N LYS A 83 2.99 16.95 -3.99
CA LYS A 83 1.91 16.24 -4.69
C LYS A 83 0.57 16.66 -4.10
N LYS A 84 -0.33 17.15 -4.95
CA LYS A 84 -1.63 17.67 -4.53
C LYS A 84 -2.75 17.25 -5.48
N ARG A 85 -3.96 17.10 -4.93
CA ARG A 85 -5.19 16.84 -5.68
C ARG A 85 -6.33 17.71 -5.17
N VAL A 86 -7.23 18.08 -6.08
CA VAL A 86 -8.45 18.84 -5.80
C VAL A 86 -9.64 17.93 -6.09
N ILE A 87 -10.31 17.51 -5.05
CA ILE A 87 -11.38 16.52 -5.08
C ILE A 87 -12.71 17.24 -4.95
N TYR A 88 -13.55 17.17 -5.98
CA TYR A 88 -14.95 17.53 -5.83
C TYR A 88 -15.73 16.32 -5.31
N VAL A 89 -16.36 16.46 -4.15
CA VAL A 89 -17.22 15.41 -3.58
C VAL A 89 -18.62 15.54 -4.16
N THR A 90 -19.02 14.56 -4.98
CA THR A 90 -20.25 14.59 -5.77
C THR A 90 -20.80 13.19 -6.00
N PRO A 91 -22.13 12.98 -6.02
CA PRO A 91 -22.72 11.69 -6.38
C PRO A 91 -22.42 11.26 -7.82
N GLN A 92 -21.97 12.18 -8.69
CA GLN A 92 -21.58 11.90 -10.08
C GLN A 92 -20.15 11.33 -10.20
N GLY A 93 -19.39 11.36 -9.10
CA GLY A 93 -18.01 10.91 -9.08
C GLY A 93 -17.84 9.40 -9.05
N ILE A 94 -16.59 8.95 -9.20
CA ILE A 94 -16.28 7.53 -9.00
C ILE A 94 -16.53 7.13 -7.55
N PRO A 95 -17.09 5.95 -7.27
CA PRO A 95 -17.30 5.48 -5.91
C PRO A 95 -16.00 5.40 -5.11
N PHE A 96 -16.00 5.95 -3.90
CA PHE A 96 -14.88 5.93 -2.98
C PHE A 96 -14.68 4.51 -2.45
N THR A 97 -13.44 4.03 -2.55
CA THR A 97 -13.06 2.68 -2.15
C THR A 97 -11.78 2.72 -1.31
N GLN A 98 -11.49 1.63 -0.59
CA GLN A 98 -10.24 1.51 0.17
C GLN A 98 -9.00 1.64 -0.74
N ALA A 99 -9.08 1.23 -2.00
CA ALA A 99 -8.00 1.43 -2.97
C ALA A 99 -7.80 2.92 -3.29
N LYS A 100 -8.89 3.67 -3.51
CA LYS A 100 -8.82 5.13 -3.71
C LYS A 100 -8.29 5.84 -2.45
N ALA A 101 -8.66 5.38 -1.24
CA ALA A 101 -8.12 5.93 0.00
C ALA A 101 -6.59 5.78 0.08
N ARG A 102 -6.02 4.63 -0.32
CA ARG A 102 -4.57 4.42 -0.39
C ARG A 102 -3.89 5.32 -1.42
N GLU A 103 -4.50 5.46 -2.60
CA GLU A 103 -3.99 6.35 -3.66
C GLU A 103 -3.93 7.82 -3.18
N LEU A 104 -4.99 8.28 -2.49
CA LEU A 104 -5.05 9.62 -1.91
C LEU A 104 -4.07 9.78 -0.72
N ALA A 105 -3.83 8.71 0.04
CA ALA A 105 -2.87 8.71 1.15
C ALA A 105 -1.40 8.89 0.70
N ALA A 106 -1.12 8.73 -0.60
CA ALA A 106 0.20 8.99 -1.18
C ALA A 106 0.43 10.47 -1.58
N GLN A 107 -0.57 11.34 -1.43
CA GLN A 107 -0.43 12.78 -1.69
C GLN A 107 0.11 13.52 -0.47
N ASP A 108 0.77 14.66 -0.69
CA ASP A 108 1.18 15.53 0.41
C ASP A 108 0.01 16.37 0.93
N GLU A 109 -0.83 16.84 0.02
CA GLU A 109 -1.89 17.83 0.23
C GLU A 109 -3.17 17.38 -0.50
N LEU A 110 -4.33 17.45 0.15
CA LEU A 110 -5.63 17.16 -0.45
C LEU A 110 -6.59 18.33 -0.23
N LEU A 111 -7.14 18.87 -1.30
CA LEU A 111 -8.22 19.85 -1.25
C LEU A 111 -9.54 19.11 -1.50
N LEU A 112 -10.50 19.24 -0.59
CA LEU A 112 -11.84 18.66 -0.72
C LEU A 112 -12.86 19.78 -0.90
N LEU A 113 -13.39 19.91 -2.10
CA LEU A 113 -14.38 20.91 -2.47
C LEU A 113 -15.79 20.39 -2.17
N CYS A 114 -16.45 21.01 -1.20
CA CYS A 114 -17.81 20.67 -0.80
C CYS A 114 -18.83 21.50 -1.58
N GLY A 115 -19.59 20.85 -2.46
CA GLY A 115 -20.75 21.45 -3.10
C GLY A 115 -21.93 21.57 -2.14
N HIS A 116 -22.83 22.50 -2.45
CA HIS A 116 -24.10 22.68 -1.76
C HIS A 116 -25.17 23.08 -2.78
N TYR A 117 -26.44 23.11 -2.36
CA TYR A 117 -27.57 23.41 -3.25
C TYR A 117 -27.64 22.39 -4.41
N GLU A 118 -27.79 22.84 -5.66
CA GLU A 118 -27.75 21.97 -6.85
C GLU A 118 -26.31 21.58 -7.25
N GLY A 119 -25.29 22.16 -6.62
CA GLY A 119 -23.89 21.91 -6.89
C GLY A 119 -23.09 23.18 -7.14
N ILE A 120 -22.06 23.07 -7.96
CA ILE A 120 -21.11 24.13 -8.29
C ILE A 120 -21.13 24.34 -9.80
N ASP A 121 -20.95 25.59 -10.24
CA ASP A 121 -20.78 25.92 -11.65
C ASP A 121 -19.71 25.05 -12.32
N GLU A 122 -20.09 24.35 -13.39
CA GLU A 122 -19.23 23.38 -14.07
C GLU A 122 -17.90 23.97 -14.53
N ARG A 123 -17.87 25.26 -14.91
CA ARG A 123 -16.67 25.89 -15.48
C ARG A 123 -15.52 25.95 -14.49
N VAL A 124 -15.82 26.21 -13.20
CA VAL A 124 -14.77 26.20 -12.18
C VAL A 124 -14.32 24.78 -11.88
N LEU A 125 -15.22 23.80 -11.97
CA LEU A 125 -14.87 22.39 -11.77
C LEU A 125 -13.90 21.90 -12.86
N GLU A 126 -14.19 22.20 -14.13
CA GLU A 126 -13.31 21.91 -15.27
C GLU A 126 -11.92 22.55 -15.14
N GLU A 127 -11.83 23.71 -14.48
CA GLU A 127 -10.57 24.44 -14.33
C GLU A 127 -9.71 23.92 -13.16
N VAL A 128 -10.31 23.55 -12.03
CA VAL A 128 -9.55 23.28 -10.79
C VAL A 128 -9.61 21.84 -10.29
N VAL A 129 -10.61 21.05 -10.65
CA VAL A 129 -10.84 19.72 -10.07
C VAL A 129 -10.03 18.65 -10.79
N THR A 130 -9.32 17.83 -10.01
CA THR A 130 -8.57 16.68 -10.52
C THR A 130 -9.35 15.37 -10.41
N ASP A 131 -10.22 15.26 -9.40
CA ASP A 131 -10.95 14.03 -9.11
C ASP A 131 -12.40 14.33 -8.70
N TYR A 132 -13.34 13.58 -9.28
CA TYR A 132 -14.75 13.58 -8.88
C TYR A 132 -15.01 12.32 -8.07
N ILE A 133 -15.37 12.42 -6.79
CA ILE A 133 -15.53 11.26 -5.89
C ILE A 133 -16.92 11.25 -5.25
N SER A 134 -17.59 10.09 -5.35
CA SER A 134 -18.84 9.79 -4.65
C SER A 134 -18.58 8.89 -3.46
N ILE A 135 -19.26 9.10 -2.33
CA ILE A 135 -19.21 8.18 -1.17
C ILE A 135 -20.32 7.12 -1.20
N GLY A 136 -21.15 7.10 -2.25
CA GLY A 136 -22.14 6.07 -2.51
C GLY A 136 -23.35 6.57 -3.30
N ASP A 137 -24.23 5.63 -3.65
CA ASP A 137 -25.37 5.87 -4.55
C ASP A 137 -26.58 6.44 -3.78
N TYR A 138 -26.38 7.65 -3.23
CA TYR A 138 -27.39 8.43 -2.51
C TYR A 138 -27.03 9.92 -2.57
N VAL A 139 -27.99 10.80 -2.24
CA VAL A 139 -27.83 12.25 -2.29
C VAL A 139 -27.80 12.83 -0.88
N LEU A 140 -26.85 13.74 -0.63
CA LEU A 140 -26.71 14.50 0.61
C LEU A 140 -27.01 15.98 0.36
N THR A 141 -27.23 16.76 1.42
CA THR A 141 -27.51 18.20 1.32
C THR A 141 -26.27 19.04 1.00
N GLY A 142 -25.07 18.48 1.22
CA GLY A 142 -23.79 19.12 0.99
C GLY A 142 -22.64 18.13 1.06
N GLY A 143 -21.46 18.57 0.62
CA GLY A 143 -20.25 17.75 0.54
C GLY A 143 -19.55 17.48 1.88
N GLU A 144 -19.89 18.18 2.96
CA GLU A 144 -19.12 18.20 4.21
C GLU A 144 -18.98 16.81 4.85
N LEU A 145 -20.07 16.03 4.89
CA LEU A 145 -20.04 14.66 5.40
C LEU A 145 -19.15 13.76 4.54
N ALA A 146 -19.24 13.90 3.21
CA ALA A 146 -18.43 13.13 2.28
C ALA A 146 -16.94 13.47 2.41
N ALA A 147 -16.61 14.75 2.54
CA ALA A 147 -15.25 15.20 2.80
C ALA A 147 -14.72 14.62 4.11
N MET A 148 -15.49 14.66 5.21
CA MET A 148 -15.08 14.07 6.49
C MET A 148 -14.87 12.56 6.41
N VAL A 149 -15.73 11.83 5.67
CA VAL A 149 -15.55 10.38 5.43
C VAL A 149 -14.24 10.09 4.69
N ILE A 150 -13.94 10.86 3.65
CA ILE A 150 -12.68 10.71 2.90
C ILE A 150 -11.48 11.04 3.79
N VAL A 151 -11.52 12.16 4.52
CA VAL A 151 -10.43 12.56 5.43
C VAL A 151 -10.19 11.50 6.50
N ASP A 152 -11.23 10.96 7.14
CA ASP A 152 -11.07 9.89 8.15
C ASP A 152 -10.42 8.64 7.54
N ALA A 153 -10.93 8.15 6.40
CA ALA A 153 -10.43 6.95 5.75
C ALA A 153 -8.97 7.10 5.27
N VAL A 154 -8.61 8.25 4.72
CA VAL A 154 -7.24 8.55 4.24
C VAL A 154 -6.29 8.79 5.41
N ALA A 155 -6.70 9.56 6.42
CA ALA A 155 -5.87 9.87 7.58
C ALA A 155 -5.42 8.61 8.33
N ARG A 156 -6.29 7.59 8.43
CA ARG A 156 -5.94 6.29 9.04
C ARG A 156 -4.75 5.60 8.37
N LEU A 157 -4.50 5.87 7.09
CA LEU A 157 -3.42 5.27 6.31
C LEU A 157 -2.11 6.08 6.41
N VAL A 158 -2.14 7.27 7.00
CA VAL A 158 -0.94 8.09 7.19
C VAL A 158 -0.05 7.48 8.29
N PRO A 159 1.25 7.28 8.04
CA PRO A 159 2.16 6.69 9.02
C PRO A 159 2.13 7.40 10.38
N GLY A 160 1.98 6.61 11.44
CA GLY A 160 1.92 7.09 12.81
C GLY A 160 0.59 7.66 13.27
N VAL A 161 -0.48 7.62 12.44
CA VAL A 161 -1.85 7.95 12.89
C VAL A 161 -2.46 6.80 13.67
N LEU A 162 -2.42 5.57 13.12
CA LEU A 162 -2.79 4.37 13.86
C LEU A 162 -1.59 3.83 14.64
N GLY A 163 -1.78 3.54 15.92
CA GLY A 163 -0.71 3.05 16.81
C GLY A 163 -0.38 1.56 16.67
N ASN A 164 -1.09 0.83 15.80
CA ASN A 164 -0.86 -0.61 15.59
C ASN A 164 -0.89 -0.95 14.10
N GLU A 165 0.28 -1.06 13.49
CA GLU A 165 0.47 -1.39 12.07
C GLU A 165 -0.15 -2.76 11.71
N GLN A 166 -0.26 -3.69 12.67
CA GLN A 166 -0.88 -4.99 12.43
C GLN A 166 -2.39 -4.91 12.20
N SER A 167 -3.08 -3.88 12.72
CA SER A 167 -4.53 -3.76 12.57
C SER A 167 -4.93 -3.60 11.10
N ALA A 168 -4.14 -2.85 10.31
CA ALA A 168 -4.40 -2.59 8.89
C ALA A 168 -4.29 -3.83 7.99
N LEU A 169 -3.50 -4.84 8.40
CA LEU A 169 -3.25 -6.07 7.63
C LEU A 169 -4.38 -7.10 7.71
N THR A 170 -5.35 -6.90 8.60
CA THR A 170 -6.49 -7.80 8.78
C THR A 170 -7.84 -7.10 8.71
N GLU A 171 -7.90 -5.92 8.07
CA GLU A 171 -9.13 -5.14 7.90
C GLU A 171 -10.04 -5.69 6.80
N SER A 172 -11.29 -5.23 6.80
CA SER A 172 -12.20 -5.50 5.70
C SER A 172 -11.63 -4.95 4.38
N PHE A 173 -11.97 -5.61 3.28
CA PHE A 173 -11.47 -5.38 1.92
C PHE A 173 -10.02 -5.80 1.67
N HIS A 174 -9.28 -6.20 2.71
CA HIS A 174 -7.97 -6.84 2.54
C HIS A 174 -8.13 -8.24 1.95
N GLY A 175 -7.39 -8.53 0.87
CA GLY A 175 -7.51 -9.80 0.13
C GLY A 175 -8.93 -10.08 -0.38
N GLU A 176 -9.72 -9.04 -0.68
CA GLU A 176 -11.11 -9.13 -1.15
C GLU A 176 -12.08 -9.79 -0.15
N LEU A 177 -11.79 -9.73 1.16
CA LEU A 177 -12.63 -10.31 2.21
C LEU A 177 -13.06 -9.28 3.26
N LEU A 178 -14.21 -9.52 3.89
CA LEU A 178 -14.66 -8.84 5.11
C LEU A 178 -13.99 -9.43 6.35
N GLU A 179 -13.96 -8.66 7.45
CA GLU A 179 -13.45 -9.17 8.73
C GLU A 179 -14.28 -10.32 9.31
N HIS A 180 -13.57 -11.16 10.07
CA HIS A 180 -14.14 -12.20 10.92
C HIS A 180 -14.96 -11.60 12.09
N PRO A 181 -15.83 -12.37 12.77
CA PRO A 181 -16.54 -11.89 13.94
C PRO A 181 -15.58 -11.55 15.07
N GLN A 182 -15.78 -10.39 15.69
CA GLN A 182 -15.07 -9.97 16.89
C GLN A 182 -15.87 -10.35 18.14
N TYR A 183 -15.15 -10.76 19.18
CA TYR A 183 -15.72 -11.08 20.50
C TYR A 183 -14.92 -10.36 21.57
N SER A 184 -15.59 -9.95 22.63
CA SER A 184 -14.96 -9.39 23.82
C SER A 184 -15.61 -10.00 25.06
N ARG A 185 -15.00 -9.73 26.22
CA ARG A 185 -15.50 -10.20 27.51
C ARG A 185 -16.91 -9.64 27.78
N PRO A 186 -17.78 -10.40 28.47
CA PRO A 186 -17.54 -11.71 29.09
C PRO A 186 -17.69 -12.91 28.13
N ASP A 187 -17.14 -14.07 28.51
CA ASP A 187 -17.12 -15.29 27.69
C ASP A 187 -18.52 -15.86 27.36
N VAL A 188 -19.52 -15.56 28.20
CA VAL A 188 -20.93 -15.90 27.97
C VAL A 188 -21.79 -14.68 28.21
N TRP A 189 -22.56 -14.28 27.20
CA TRP A 189 -23.49 -13.16 27.27
C TRP A 189 -24.88 -13.61 26.81
N HIS A 190 -25.88 -13.55 27.69
CA HIS A 190 -27.23 -14.11 27.47
C HIS A 190 -27.24 -15.55 26.92
N GLY A 191 -26.39 -16.43 27.47
CA GLY A 191 -26.26 -17.82 27.03
C GLY A 191 -25.49 -18.02 25.71
N LYS A 192 -25.08 -16.95 25.03
CA LYS A 192 -24.24 -17.01 23.83
C LYS A 192 -22.77 -17.06 24.25
N LYS A 193 -22.10 -18.17 23.95
CA LYS A 193 -20.69 -18.37 24.25
C LYS A 193 -19.79 -17.80 23.16
N VAL A 194 -18.62 -17.29 23.55
CA VAL A 194 -17.50 -17.06 22.63
C VAL A 194 -17.06 -18.41 22.03
N PRO A 195 -16.73 -18.50 20.73
CA PRO A 195 -16.20 -19.72 20.13
C PRO A 195 -14.99 -20.27 20.88
N GLU A 196 -15.01 -21.56 21.23
CA GLU A 196 -13.98 -22.19 22.08
C GLU A 196 -12.57 -22.07 21.50
N VAL A 197 -12.44 -22.09 20.17
CA VAL A 197 -11.15 -21.89 19.49
C VAL A 197 -10.48 -20.57 19.85
N LEU A 198 -11.25 -19.50 20.07
CA LEU A 198 -10.74 -18.19 20.47
C LEU A 198 -10.25 -18.17 21.93
N LEU A 199 -10.69 -19.13 22.74
CA LEU A 199 -10.27 -19.30 24.13
C LEU A 199 -9.10 -20.30 24.28
N SER A 200 -8.69 -20.95 23.19
CA SER A 200 -7.70 -22.05 23.22
C SER A 200 -6.25 -21.61 23.39
N GLY A 201 -5.93 -20.33 23.12
CA GLY A 201 -4.56 -19.81 23.06
C GLY A 201 -3.72 -20.35 21.88
N ASN A 202 -4.26 -21.22 21.03
CA ASN A 202 -3.56 -21.75 19.87
C ASN A 202 -3.68 -20.80 18.68
N GLN A 203 -2.67 -19.95 18.48
CA GLN A 203 -2.69 -18.90 17.46
C GLN A 203 -2.94 -19.45 16.04
N LYS A 204 -2.34 -20.60 15.68
CA LYS A 204 -2.54 -21.22 14.36
C LYS A 204 -4.01 -21.62 14.12
N HIS A 205 -4.66 -22.20 15.13
CA HIS A 205 -6.08 -22.56 15.03
C HIS A 205 -6.98 -21.32 15.03
N ILE A 206 -6.62 -20.30 15.82
CA ILE A 206 -7.33 -19.02 15.85
C ILE A 206 -7.27 -18.34 14.48
N ASP A 207 -6.10 -18.25 13.86
CA ASP A 207 -5.93 -17.59 12.56
C ASP A 207 -6.63 -18.36 11.44
N ALA A 208 -6.58 -19.69 11.46
CA ALA A 208 -7.33 -20.53 10.53
C ALA A 208 -8.84 -20.30 10.65
N TRP A 209 -9.37 -20.29 11.88
CA TRP A 209 -10.79 -20.02 12.14
C TRP A 209 -11.18 -18.59 11.72
N LYS A 210 -10.34 -17.59 12.03
CA LYS A 210 -10.58 -16.20 11.61
C LYS A 210 -10.67 -16.10 10.08
N LYS A 211 -9.75 -16.73 9.36
CA LYS A 211 -9.76 -16.76 7.89
C LYS A 211 -11.02 -17.44 7.36
N GLU A 212 -11.40 -18.59 7.92
CA GLU A 212 -12.62 -19.30 7.52
C GLU A 212 -13.87 -18.44 7.72
N GLN A 213 -14.05 -17.83 8.89
CA GLN A 213 -15.20 -16.98 9.17
C GLN A 213 -15.24 -15.71 8.31
N SER A 214 -14.09 -15.13 8.02
CA SER A 214 -13.95 -14.01 7.08
C SER A 214 -14.44 -14.42 5.68
N ILE A 215 -14.05 -15.60 5.18
CA ILE A 215 -14.52 -16.13 3.88
C ILE A 215 -16.04 -16.36 3.90
N LEU A 216 -16.56 -17.06 4.92
CA LEU A 216 -17.99 -17.38 5.04
C LEU A 216 -18.85 -16.11 5.08
N ARG A 217 -18.47 -15.14 5.91
CA ARG A 217 -19.18 -13.86 6.01
C ARG A 217 -19.13 -13.06 4.72
N THR A 218 -17.99 -13.06 4.03
CA THR A 218 -17.87 -12.37 2.75
C THR A 218 -18.81 -13.00 1.71
N LYS A 219 -18.82 -14.33 1.63
CA LYS A 219 -19.72 -15.08 0.75
C LYS A 219 -21.20 -14.75 1.02
N GLU A 220 -21.58 -14.63 2.29
CA GLU A 220 -22.95 -14.32 2.70
C GLU A 220 -23.34 -12.86 2.42
N ARG A 221 -22.50 -11.89 2.82
CA ARG A 221 -22.88 -10.47 2.88
C ARG A 221 -22.42 -9.65 1.67
N ARG A 222 -21.34 -10.07 1.01
CA ARG A 222 -20.70 -9.39 -0.12
C ARG A 222 -20.28 -10.40 -1.18
N PRO A 223 -21.24 -11.06 -1.85
CA PRO A 223 -20.96 -12.06 -2.86
C PRO A 223 -20.11 -11.52 -4.02
N ASP A 224 -20.19 -10.22 -4.28
CA ASP A 224 -19.32 -9.51 -5.23
C ASP A 224 -17.84 -9.55 -4.83
N LEU A 225 -17.51 -9.29 -3.56
CA LEU A 225 -16.14 -9.41 -3.03
C LEU A 225 -15.68 -10.87 -3.04
N TYR A 226 -16.56 -11.79 -2.63
CA TYR A 226 -16.25 -13.22 -2.63
C TYR A 226 -15.91 -13.74 -4.03
N ALA A 227 -16.62 -13.29 -5.07
CA ALA A 227 -16.30 -13.66 -6.46
C ALA A 227 -14.89 -13.18 -6.87
N ARG A 228 -14.49 -11.96 -6.47
CA ARG A 228 -13.12 -11.45 -6.71
C ARG A 228 -12.07 -12.25 -5.94
N TYR A 229 -12.35 -12.57 -4.68
CA TYR A 229 -11.51 -13.45 -3.87
C TYR A 229 -11.30 -14.82 -4.53
N VAL A 230 -12.37 -15.48 -4.99
CA VAL A 230 -12.29 -16.78 -5.69
C VAL A 230 -11.42 -16.67 -6.94
N ARG A 231 -11.61 -15.62 -7.74
CA ARG A 231 -10.82 -15.38 -8.96
C ARG A 231 -9.33 -15.16 -8.66
N LEU A 232 -8.98 -14.49 -7.56
CA LEU A 232 -7.60 -14.39 -7.08
C LEU A 232 -7.04 -15.75 -6.64
N GLN A 233 -7.85 -16.60 -6.00
CA GLN A 233 -7.40 -17.95 -5.62
C GLN A 233 -7.15 -18.85 -6.84
N GLU A 234 -7.96 -18.72 -7.91
CA GLU A 234 -7.71 -19.39 -9.19
C GLU A 234 -6.38 -18.95 -9.81
N CYS A 235 -6.11 -17.64 -9.85
CA CYS A 235 -4.84 -17.09 -10.32
C CYS A 235 -3.66 -17.68 -9.52
N ARG A 236 -3.77 -17.67 -8.19
CA ARG A 236 -2.76 -18.24 -7.29
C ARG A 236 -2.50 -19.72 -7.58
N GLN A 237 -3.55 -20.53 -7.80
CA GLN A 237 -3.39 -21.94 -8.13
C GLN A 237 -2.63 -22.16 -9.45
N LEU A 238 -2.85 -21.31 -10.46
CA LEU A 238 -2.11 -21.37 -11.71
C LEU A 238 -0.64 -20.97 -11.52
N LEU A 239 -0.38 -19.86 -10.82
CA LEU A 239 0.98 -19.38 -10.53
C LEU A 239 1.80 -20.43 -9.76
N MET A 240 1.16 -21.15 -8.83
CA MET A 240 1.77 -22.23 -8.04
C MET A 240 2.36 -23.37 -8.88
N LYS A 241 1.93 -23.56 -10.13
CA LYS A 241 2.51 -24.57 -11.04
C LYS A 241 3.99 -24.30 -11.34
N GLN A 242 4.39 -23.03 -11.33
CA GLN A 242 5.78 -22.59 -11.40
C GLN A 242 6.09 -21.71 -10.19
N LYS A 243 5.90 -22.28 -8.99
CA LYS A 243 6.01 -21.56 -7.71
C LYS A 243 7.29 -20.71 -7.59
N LEU A 244 8.44 -21.24 -8.02
CA LEU A 244 9.71 -20.52 -7.90
C LEU A 244 9.72 -19.25 -8.74
N LEU A 245 9.23 -19.31 -9.98
CA LEU A 245 9.18 -18.17 -10.88
C LEU A 245 8.16 -17.11 -10.44
N HIS A 246 7.05 -17.49 -9.80
CA HIS A 246 5.93 -16.59 -9.51
C HIS A 246 5.76 -16.27 -8.01
N ILE A 247 6.79 -16.47 -7.19
CA ILE A 247 6.63 -16.41 -5.72
C ILE A 247 6.23 -15.00 -5.24
N ASP A 248 6.73 -13.95 -5.86
CA ASP A 248 6.38 -12.56 -5.62
C ASP A 248 4.87 -12.31 -5.84
N MET A 249 4.32 -12.79 -6.95
CA MET A 249 2.88 -12.73 -7.24
C MET A 249 2.06 -13.57 -6.25
N ILE A 250 2.54 -14.76 -5.90
CA ILE A 250 1.87 -15.65 -4.94
C ILE A 250 1.83 -15.00 -3.55
N GLU A 251 2.94 -14.44 -3.08
CA GLU A 251 3.02 -13.75 -1.80
C GLU A 251 2.26 -12.41 -1.82
N LEU A 252 2.17 -11.73 -2.96
CA LEU A 252 1.28 -10.57 -3.11
C LEU A 252 -0.19 -10.95 -2.85
N ILE A 253 -0.64 -12.09 -3.38
CA ILE A 253 -1.99 -12.63 -3.12
C ILE A 253 -2.13 -13.08 -1.66
N ASN A 254 -1.15 -13.84 -1.13
CA ASN A 254 -1.20 -14.36 0.25
C ASN A 254 -1.28 -13.23 1.28
N ARG A 255 -0.53 -12.15 1.04
CA ARG A 255 -0.54 -10.93 1.86
C ARG A 255 -1.77 -10.07 1.62
N GLY A 256 -2.73 -10.44 0.77
CA GLY A 256 -3.98 -9.71 0.58
C GLY A 256 -3.86 -8.33 -0.07
N ARG A 257 -2.72 -8.03 -0.70
CA ARG A 257 -2.45 -6.74 -1.37
C ARG A 257 -2.68 -6.78 -2.88
N ALA A 258 -2.89 -7.96 -3.45
CA ALA A 258 -3.14 -8.12 -4.88
C ALA A 258 -4.52 -7.59 -5.29
N GLN A 259 -4.54 -6.65 -6.23
CA GLN A 259 -5.71 -6.36 -7.05
C GLN A 259 -5.55 -7.07 -8.40
N LEU A 260 -6.56 -7.85 -8.80
CA LEU A 260 -6.58 -8.50 -10.10
C LEU A 260 -7.09 -7.52 -11.17
N LEU A 261 -6.23 -7.13 -12.10
CA LEU A 261 -6.58 -6.20 -13.19
C LEU A 261 -6.89 -6.93 -14.50
N TYR A 262 -6.23 -8.06 -14.75
CA TYR A 262 -6.50 -8.89 -15.92
C TYR A 262 -6.31 -10.36 -15.58
N PHE A 263 -7.25 -11.19 -16.04
CA PHE A 263 -7.12 -12.64 -16.02
C PHE A 263 -7.90 -13.25 -17.18
N GLY A 264 -7.17 -13.66 -18.22
CA GLY A 264 -7.72 -14.20 -19.46
C GLY A 264 -6.61 -14.56 -20.44
N GLN A 265 -6.91 -15.40 -21.44
CA GLN A 265 -5.95 -15.75 -22.51
C GLN A 265 -4.58 -16.27 -22.03
N GLY A 266 -4.51 -16.87 -20.83
CA GLY A 266 -3.24 -17.32 -20.24
C GLY A 266 -2.40 -16.22 -19.58
N GLN A 267 -2.86 -14.97 -19.59
CA GLN A 267 -2.18 -13.83 -18.97
C GLN A 267 -2.84 -13.44 -17.64
N ILE A 268 -2.00 -13.01 -16.70
CA ILE A 268 -2.38 -12.48 -15.40
C ILE A 268 -1.70 -11.12 -15.24
N LEU A 269 -2.47 -10.10 -14.86
CA LEU A 269 -1.95 -8.82 -14.40
C LEU A 269 -2.46 -8.55 -12.98
N LEU A 270 -1.54 -8.52 -12.02
CA LEU A 270 -1.80 -8.09 -10.65
C LEU A 270 -1.23 -6.69 -10.43
N LYS A 271 -1.85 -5.96 -9.51
CA LYS A 271 -1.33 -4.70 -8.98
C LYS A 271 -1.18 -4.82 -7.47
N ASP A 272 -0.03 -4.41 -6.95
CA ASP A 272 0.15 -4.17 -5.52
C ASP A 272 -0.55 -2.86 -5.14
N MET A 273 -1.62 -2.96 -4.35
CA MET A 273 -2.42 -1.80 -3.92
C MET A 273 -1.69 -0.87 -2.94
N GLU A 274 -0.55 -1.27 -2.39
CA GLU A 274 0.21 -0.46 -1.43
C GLU A 274 1.32 0.33 -2.12
N TYR A 275 2.09 -0.33 -3.00
CA TYR A 275 3.27 0.26 -3.64
C TYR A 275 3.09 0.53 -5.14
N GLU A 276 1.89 0.27 -5.69
CA GLU A 276 1.54 0.53 -7.09
C GLU A 276 2.46 -0.21 -8.10
N ILE A 277 2.98 -1.38 -7.71
CA ILE A 277 3.81 -2.26 -8.55
C ILE A 277 2.91 -3.21 -9.32
N TYR A 278 3.14 -3.34 -10.63
CA TYR A 278 2.36 -4.22 -11.49
C TYR A 278 3.13 -5.51 -11.77
N PHE A 279 2.47 -6.67 -11.67
CA PHE A 279 3.08 -7.96 -11.94
C PHE A 279 2.37 -8.62 -13.10
N HIS A 280 3.11 -8.92 -14.16
CA HIS A 280 2.58 -9.58 -15.34
C HIS A 280 3.19 -10.97 -15.51
N ALA A 281 2.33 -11.97 -15.71
CA ALA A 281 2.75 -13.32 -16.02
C ALA A 281 1.86 -14.00 -17.08
N CYS A 282 2.51 -14.74 -17.98
CA CYS A 282 1.94 -15.70 -18.91
C CYS A 282 2.07 -17.09 -18.29
N VAL A 283 0.98 -17.61 -17.74
CA VAL A 283 0.96 -18.94 -17.09
C VAL A 283 0.76 -20.09 -18.08
N ASP A 284 0.61 -19.77 -19.35
CA ASP A 284 0.57 -20.72 -20.47
C ASP A 284 1.42 -20.18 -21.63
N PRO A 285 2.71 -20.55 -21.71
CA PRO A 285 3.64 -20.04 -22.74
C PRO A 285 3.16 -20.29 -24.18
N SER A 286 2.30 -21.28 -24.42
CA SER A 286 1.69 -21.52 -25.74
C SER A 286 0.67 -20.44 -26.14
N ARG A 287 0.30 -19.56 -25.21
CA ARG A 287 -0.69 -18.48 -25.37
C ARG A 287 -0.08 -17.10 -25.21
N LEU A 288 1.21 -16.94 -25.52
CA LEU A 288 1.78 -15.60 -25.67
C LEU A 288 0.96 -14.80 -26.70
N PRO A 289 0.48 -13.60 -26.35
CA PRO A 289 -0.35 -12.82 -27.24
C PRO A 289 0.49 -12.21 -28.37
N ASP A 290 -0.14 -11.90 -29.50
CA ASP A 290 0.47 -10.99 -30.46
C ASP A 290 0.49 -9.57 -29.86
N ILE A 291 1.66 -9.16 -29.38
CA ILE A 291 1.90 -7.87 -28.72
C ILE A 291 1.56 -6.65 -29.60
N ARG A 292 1.33 -6.83 -30.90
CA ARG A 292 0.92 -5.74 -31.82
C ARG A 292 -0.58 -5.44 -31.72
N THR A 293 -1.39 -6.43 -31.36
CA THR A 293 -2.86 -6.36 -31.40
C THR A 293 -3.48 -6.54 -30.02
N TRP A 294 -2.80 -7.23 -29.11
CA TRP A 294 -3.26 -7.45 -27.75
C TRP A 294 -3.09 -6.22 -26.87
N THR A 295 -4.03 -6.00 -25.95
CA THR A 295 -3.96 -4.90 -24.99
C THR A 295 -4.44 -5.30 -23.60
N LEU A 296 -3.77 -4.76 -22.59
CA LEU A 296 -4.25 -4.78 -21.20
C LEU A 296 -5.26 -3.64 -20.98
N PRO A 297 -6.25 -3.83 -20.09
CA PRO A 297 -7.26 -2.82 -19.75
C PRO A 297 -6.73 -1.80 -18.73
N VAL A 298 -5.49 -1.36 -18.90
CA VAL A 298 -4.82 -0.42 -18.00
C VAL A 298 -4.13 0.63 -18.84
N GLU A 299 -4.40 1.90 -18.54
CA GLU A 299 -3.90 3.02 -19.34
C GLU A 299 -2.44 3.36 -19.05
N LYS A 300 -2.08 3.36 -17.76
CA LYS A 300 -0.75 3.71 -17.25
C LYS A 300 -0.24 2.65 -16.27
N ILE A 301 1.03 2.29 -16.43
CA ILE A 301 1.79 1.41 -15.54
C ILE A 301 3.14 2.08 -15.32
N PRO A 302 3.45 2.59 -14.11
CA PRO A 302 4.71 3.30 -13.86
C PRO A 302 5.88 2.36 -13.50
N LEU A 303 5.57 1.18 -12.96
CA LEU A 303 6.54 0.20 -12.49
C LEU A 303 5.95 -1.21 -12.65
N ALA A 304 6.71 -2.11 -13.27
CA ALA A 304 6.26 -3.48 -13.49
C ALA A 304 7.36 -4.53 -13.30
N VAL A 305 6.94 -5.73 -12.91
CA VAL A 305 7.74 -6.96 -12.89
C VAL A 305 7.14 -7.92 -13.92
N LEU A 306 7.92 -8.25 -14.94
CA LEU A 306 7.52 -9.18 -16.00
C LEU A 306 8.14 -10.56 -15.75
N HIS A 307 7.37 -11.61 -16.01
CA HIS A 307 7.83 -13.00 -15.84
C HIS A 307 8.19 -13.68 -17.16
N GLN A 308 8.05 -12.97 -18.29
CA GLN A 308 8.37 -13.45 -19.63
C GLN A 308 9.10 -12.34 -20.39
N GLU A 309 10.26 -12.69 -20.94
CA GLU A 309 11.12 -11.77 -21.69
C GLU A 309 10.40 -11.23 -22.93
N GLU A 310 9.58 -12.07 -23.56
CA GLU A 310 8.81 -11.75 -24.77
C GLU A 310 7.81 -10.60 -24.57
N MET A 311 7.47 -10.27 -23.32
CA MET A 311 6.56 -9.18 -22.98
C MET A 311 7.26 -7.83 -22.82
N ILE A 312 8.59 -7.79 -22.73
CA ILE A 312 9.36 -6.55 -22.59
C ILE A 312 9.03 -5.54 -23.72
N PRO A 313 9.05 -5.91 -25.02
CA PRO A 313 8.76 -4.96 -26.09
C PRO A 313 7.34 -4.39 -26.03
N TYR A 314 6.37 -5.16 -25.51
CA TYR A 314 5.01 -4.68 -25.31
C TYR A 314 4.96 -3.57 -24.26
N PHE A 315 5.57 -3.79 -23.09
CA PHE A 315 5.58 -2.80 -22.01
C PHE A 315 6.41 -1.56 -22.36
N GLN A 316 7.52 -1.73 -23.07
CA GLN A 316 8.30 -0.61 -23.62
C GLN A 316 7.46 0.27 -24.56
N LYS A 317 6.79 -0.35 -25.54
CA LYS A 317 6.02 0.38 -26.54
C LYS A 317 4.75 1.01 -25.98
N ARG A 318 4.01 0.28 -25.14
CA ARG A 318 2.68 0.69 -24.66
C ARG A 318 2.73 1.63 -23.46
N TYR A 319 3.70 1.44 -22.57
CA TYR A 319 3.79 2.16 -21.30
C TYR A 319 5.06 3.01 -21.17
N GLY A 320 5.99 2.95 -22.15
CA GLY A 320 7.21 3.75 -22.12
C GLY A 320 8.24 3.29 -21.09
N LEU A 321 8.08 2.08 -20.55
CA LEU A 321 8.96 1.54 -19.52
C LEU A 321 10.29 1.06 -20.11
N ASN A 322 11.35 1.05 -19.31
CA ASN A 322 12.67 0.53 -19.66
C ASN A 322 13.04 -0.58 -18.69
N GLN A 323 13.76 -1.59 -19.18
CA GLN A 323 14.27 -2.65 -18.32
C GLN A 323 15.39 -2.09 -17.45
N GLU A 324 15.23 -2.17 -16.13
CA GLU A 324 16.21 -1.71 -15.15
C GLU A 324 17.16 -2.84 -14.76
N CYS A 325 16.61 -4.00 -14.40
CA CYS A 325 17.39 -5.18 -14.04
C CYS A 325 16.63 -6.48 -14.35
N GLU A 326 17.36 -7.59 -14.35
CA GLU A 326 16.82 -8.94 -14.40
C GLU A 326 17.29 -9.75 -13.20
N CYS A 327 16.39 -10.56 -12.64
CA CYS A 327 16.63 -11.29 -11.41
C CYS A 327 16.21 -12.76 -11.51
N TYR A 328 16.89 -13.63 -10.77
CA TYR A 328 16.38 -14.93 -10.37
C TYR A 328 15.57 -14.80 -9.08
N GLN A 329 14.49 -15.58 -8.95
CA GLN A 329 13.76 -15.68 -7.68
C GLN A 329 14.36 -16.82 -6.84
N ALA A 330 14.88 -16.51 -5.67
CA ALA A 330 15.33 -17.50 -4.69
C ALA A 330 14.23 -17.73 -3.67
N VAL A 331 13.80 -18.98 -3.46
CA VAL A 331 12.65 -19.30 -2.61
C VAL A 331 12.99 -20.33 -1.55
N TYR A 332 12.71 -20.02 -0.29
CA TYR A 332 12.79 -21.00 0.77
C TYR A 332 11.52 -21.86 0.80
N THR A 333 11.63 -23.10 0.34
CA THR A 333 10.47 -23.98 0.13
C THR A 333 10.06 -24.79 1.35
N ARG A 334 10.89 -24.81 2.40
CA ARG A 334 10.63 -25.55 3.64
C ARG A 334 9.77 -24.70 4.59
N HIS A 335 9.04 -25.37 5.47
CA HIS A 335 8.20 -24.72 6.50
C HIS A 335 8.89 -24.61 7.86
N GLU A 336 10.06 -25.24 7.99
CA GLU A 336 10.87 -25.23 9.21
C GLU A 336 11.76 -24.00 9.25
N LYS A 337 12.05 -23.51 10.45
CA LYS A 337 12.99 -22.40 10.62
C LYS A 337 14.39 -22.80 10.18
N LEU A 338 15.09 -21.88 9.53
CA LEU A 338 16.51 -22.02 9.21
C LEU A 338 17.32 -22.16 10.52
N PRO A 339 18.32 -23.06 10.58
CA PRO A 339 19.15 -23.25 11.76
C PRO A 339 19.87 -21.96 12.18
N VAL A 340 19.60 -21.49 13.39
CA VAL A 340 20.19 -20.25 13.89
C VAL A 340 21.63 -20.48 14.37
N ARG A 341 22.60 -19.85 13.71
CA ARG A 341 24.00 -19.80 14.18
C ARG A 341 24.30 -18.51 14.94
N GLY A 342 23.65 -18.37 16.09
CA GLY A 342 24.08 -17.42 17.13
C GLY A 342 23.48 -16.02 17.10
N LEU A 343 22.22 -15.83 16.70
CA LEU A 343 21.30 -14.78 17.19
C LEU A 343 19.94 -14.93 16.50
N TYR A 344 18.89 -15.21 17.28
CA TYR A 344 17.51 -15.32 16.78
C TYR A 344 16.62 -14.16 17.20
N ARG A 345 17.08 -13.36 18.18
CA ARG A 345 16.34 -12.23 18.71
C ARG A 345 17.21 -10.99 18.65
N PRO A 346 16.67 -9.84 18.19
CA PRO A 346 17.40 -8.59 18.20
C PRO A 346 17.86 -8.19 19.62
N ASP A 347 17.12 -8.61 20.65
CA ASP A 347 17.37 -8.19 22.04
C ASP A 347 18.51 -8.95 22.74
N LEU A 348 19.21 -9.84 22.02
CA LEU A 348 20.32 -10.62 22.57
C LEU A 348 21.65 -10.14 21.98
N THR A 349 22.70 -10.22 22.78
CA THR A 349 24.08 -9.99 22.33
C THR A 349 24.82 -11.32 22.38
N ARG A 350 25.49 -11.69 21.29
CA ARG A 350 26.35 -12.88 21.22
C ARG A 350 27.59 -12.67 22.09
N GLU A 351 28.22 -13.75 22.55
CA GLU A 351 29.42 -13.69 23.40
C GLU A 351 30.58 -12.87 22.79
N ASP A 352 30.63 -12.73 21.47
CA ASP A 352 31.64 -11.92 20.77
C ASP A 352 31.25 -10.45 20.57
N GLY A 353 30.15 -10.01 21.16
CA GLY A 353 29.67 -8.62 21.13
C GLY A 353 28.75 -8.28 19.96
N LEU A 354 28.39 -9.24 19.09
CA LEU A 354 27.43 -9.00 18.02
C LEU A 354 26.01 -8.82 18.60
N SER A 355 25.31 -7.76 18.23
CA SER A 355 23.87 -7.58 18.52
C SER A 355 23.10 -7.28 17.23
N MET A 356 21.76 -7.40 17.26
CA MET A 356 20.91 -7.08 16.11
C MET A 356 19.77 -6.16 16.53
N ARG A 357 19.38 -5.19 15.71
CA ARG A 357 18.14 -4.42 15.99
C ARG A 357 17.57 -3.83 14.72
N ARG A 358 16.28 -3.49 14.76
CA ARG A 358 15.67 -2.68 13.70
C ARG A 358 16.42 -1.36 13.60
N LEU A 359 16.75 -0.98 12.38
CA LEU A 359 17.39 0.31 12.13
C LEU A 359 16.39 1.42 12.43
N GLN A 360 16.90 2.50 13.01
CA GLN A 360 16.18 3.72 13.33
C GLN A 360 16.70 4.86 12.44
N ARG A 361 16.03 6.01 12.49
CA ARG A 361 16.38 7.18 11.67
C ARG A 361 17.82 7.63 11.92
N GLU A 362 18.31 7.46 13.16
CA GLU A 362 19.65 7.84 13.61
C GLU A 362 20.74 6.96 13.00
N ASP A 363 20.41 5.75 12.54
CA ASP A 363 21.37 4.83 11.93
C ASP A 363 21.61 5.13 10.44
N PHE A 364 20.76 5.94 9.82
CA PHE A 364 20.81 6.23 8.38
C PHE A 364 22.19 6.66 7.86
N PRO A 365 22.95 7.55 8.56
CA PRO A 365 24.30 7.90 8.12
C PRO A 365 25.27 6.70 8.02
N GLN A 366 25.14 5.72 8.92
CA GLN A 366 25.95 4.50 8.87
C GLN A 366 25.55 3.61 7.70
N VAL A 367 24.25 3.51 7.40
CA VAL A 367 23.70 2.72 6.28
C VAL A 367 24.23 3.23 4.94
N VAL A 368 24.10 4.53 4.68
CA VAL A 368 24.54 5.13 3.42
C VAL A 368 26.06 5.11 3.26
N SER A 369 26.82 5.15 4.36
CA SER A 369 28.29 5.17 4.30
C SER A 369 28.92 3.98 3.58
N PHE A 370 28.22 2.85 3.46
CA PHE A 370 28.71 1.69 2.70
C PHE A 370 27.60 0.93 1.94
N TYR A 371 26.43 1.53 1.73
CA TYR A 371 25.45 0.98 0.80
C TYR A 371 25.88 1.29 -0.63
N HIS A 372 26.02 0.24 -1.43
CA HIS A 372 26.39 0.32 -2.84
C HIS A 372 25.37 -0.45 -3.71
N GLY A 373 24.14 -0.60 -3.22
CA GLY A 373 23.08 -1.28 -3.96
C GLY A 373 22.36 -0.34 -4.93
N CYS A 374 21.34 -0.88 -5.62
CA CYS A 374 20.63 -0.19 -6.68
C CYS A 374 19.59 0.83 -6.17
N CYS A 375 19.18 0.78 -4.90
CA CYS A 375 18.14 1.66 -4.38
C CYS A 375 18.69 3.05 -4.03
N ASP A 376 17.90 4.10 -4.24
CA ASP A 376 18.28 5.44 -3.80
C ASP A 376 18.17 5.64 -2.28
N GLU A 377 18.70 6.76 -1.81
CA GLU A 377 18.69 7.13 -0.39
C GLU A 377 17.27 7.31 0.17
N ASP A 378 16.35 7.85 -0.61
CA ASP A 378 14.98 8.12 -0.18
C ASP A 378 14.20 6.82 0.03
N TYR A 379 14.42 5.83 -0.84
CA TYR A 379 13.92 4.47 -0.71
C TYR A 379 14.43 3.85 0.58
N LEU A 380 15.73 3.91 0.86
CA LEU A 380 16.31 3.40 2.12
C LEU A 380 15.72 4.11 3.35
N ARG A 381 15.55 5.44 3.32
CA ARG A 381 14.88 6.18 4.40
C ARG A 381 13.48 5.65 4.64
N SER A 382 12.70 5.44 3.57
CA SER A 382 11.34 4.92 3.68
C SER A 382 11.32 3.53 4.32
N ARG A 383 12.24 2.63 3.93
CA ARG A 383 12.29 1.27 4.47
C ARG A 383 12.70 1.25 5.95
N ILE A 384 13.57 2.16 6.39
CA ILE A 384 13.90 2.34 7.81
C ILE A 384 12.69 2.86 8.59
N GLN A 385 11.97 3.84 8.05
CA GLN A 385 10.76 4.39 8.67
C GLN A 385 9.67 3.33 8.85
N ASP A 386 9.52 2.45 7.87
CA ASP A 386 8.58 1.32 7.91
C ASP A 386 9.09 0.14 8.78
N GLY A 387 10.26 0.28 9.43
CA GLY A 387 10.83 -0.76 10.28
C GLY A 387 11.27 -2.03 9.53
N MET A 388 11.49 -1.92 8.22
CA MET A 388 11.79 -3.04 7.30
C MET A 388 13.28 -3.37 7.20
N LEU A 389 14.16 -2.62 7.87
CA LEU A 389 15.61 -2.87 7.91
C LEU A 389 16.07 -3.32 9.30
N VAL A 390 16.96 -4.31 9.32
CA VAL A 390 17.61 -4.81 10.53
C VAL A 390 19.12 -4.74 10.36
N GLY A 391 19.77 -4.12 11.33
CA GLY A 391 21.23 -4.00 11.41
C GLY A 391 21.82 -4.99 12.41
N ALA A 392 23.04 -5.41 12.13
CA ALA A 392 23.92 -6.10 13.06
C ALA A 392 25.02 -5.12 13.54
N PHE A 393 25.33 -5.13 14.84
CA PHE A 393 26.19 -4.12 15.47
C PHE A 393 27.27 -4.74 16.35
N TYR A 394 28.40 -4.03 16.51
CA TYR A 394 29.37 -4.21 17.59
C TYR A 394 29.58 -2.85 18.28
N ASP A 395 29.29 -2.73 19.58
CA ASP A 395 29.46 -1.50 20.36
C ASP A 395 28.94 -0.24 19.61
N GLU A 396 27.70 -0.29 19.12
CA GLU A 396 27.00 0.72 18.29
C GLU A 396 27.48 0.94 16.84
N LYS A 397 28.54 0.26 16.41
CA LYS A 397 29.02 0.33 15.02
C LYS A 397 28.29 -0.67 14.14
N LEU A 398 27.63 -0.17 13.10
CA LEU A 398 26.94 -1.01 12.13
C LEU A 398 27.96 -1.91 11.40
N ALA A 399 27.75 -3.22 11.54
CA ALA A 399 28.58 -4.25 10.95
C ALA A 399 28.01 -4.76 9.61
N GLY A 400 26.69 -4.73 9.49
CA GLY A 400 25.96 -5.04 8.27
C GLY A 400 24.46 -4.85 8.50
N PHE A 401 23.68 -4.92 7.44
CA PHE A 401 22.22 -4.85 7.51
C PHE A 401 21.58 -5.65 6.39
N ILE A 402 20.30 -5.96 6.58
CA ILE A 402 19.41 -6.59 5.61
C ILE A 402 18.05 -5.91 5.70
N GLY A 403 17.26 -5.99 4.64
CA GLY A 403 15.89 -5.50 4.69
C GLY A 403 14.93 -6.30 3.83
N GLN A 404 13.68 -5.84 3.85
CA GLN A 404 12.63 -6.30 2.96
C GLN A 404 12.26 -5.19 1.97
N HIS A 405 12.26 -5.53 0.69
CA HIS A 405 11.80 -4.62 -0.36
C HIS A 405 10.27 -4.49 -0.33
N CYS A 406 9.72 -3.45 -0.99
CA CYS A 406 8.29 -3.14 -1.01
C CYS A 406 7.42 -4.31 -1.53
N GLU A 407 7.89 -5.02 -2.55
CA GLU A 407 7.25 -6.23 -3.07
C GLU A 407 7.39 -7.44 -2.15
N GLY A 408 8.16 -7.35 -1.06
CA GLY A 408 8.25 -8.36 -0.02
C GLY A 408 9.46 -9.28 -0.09
N SER A 409 10.33 -9.13 -1.08
CA SER A 409 11.54 -9.93 -1.18
C SER A 409 12.55 -9.53 -0.09
N ILE A 410 13.34 -10.49 0.38
CA ILE A 410 14.51 -10.26 1.23
C ILE A 410 15.62 -9.71 0.34
N GLY A 411 16.25 -8.63 0.76
CA GLY A 411 17.33 -8.01 0.00
C GLY A 411 18.06 -6.93 0.79
N MET A 412 18.69 -6.00 0.06
CA MET A 412 19.51 -4.92 0.65
C MET A 412 20.61 -5.43 1.61
N LEU A 413 21.08 -6.66 1.43
CA LEU A 413 22.06 -7.28 2.31
C LEU A 413 23.45 -6.70 2.08
N MET A 414 23.97 -5.96 3.06
CA MET A 414 25.30 -5.38 3.02
C MET A 414 26.07 -5.69 4.30
N VAL A 415 27.35 -6.06 4.18
CA VAL A 415 28.27 -6.25 5.30
C VAL A 415 29.50 -5.39 5.10
N ALA A 416 29.80 -4.55 6.08
CA ALA A 416 30.94 -3.64 6.00
C ALA A 416 32.25 -4.44 5.83
N PRO A 417 33.19 -3.99 4.96
CA PRO A 417 34.39 -4.77 4.59
C PRO A 417 35.18 -5.32 5.78
N LYS A 418 35.35 -4.51 6.85
CA LYS A 418 36.06 -4.88 8.09
C LYS A 418 35.43 -6.04 8.88
N PHE A 419 34.16 -6.37 8.61
CA PHE A 419 33.42 -7.42 9.30
C PHE A 419 33.04 -8.60 8.39
N GLN A 420 33.51 -8.61 7.14
CA GLN A 420 33.35 -9.75 6.25
C GLN A 420 34.02 -11.00 6.83
N ARG A 421 33.55 -12.19 6.41
CA ARG A 421 34.00 -13.51 6.89
C ARG A 421 33.71 -13.83 8.36
N ARG A 422 32.84 -13.05 9.02
CA ARG A 422 32.33 -13.30 10.40
C ARG A 422 30.91 -13.90 10.44
N TYR A 423 30.46 -14.51 9.34
CA TYR A 423 29.12 -15.07 9.16
C TYR A 423 27.94 -14.08 9.30
N ILE A 424 28.19 -12.77 9.37
CA ILE A 424 27.15 -11.74 9.57
C ILE A 424 26.06 -11.77 8.49
N ALA A 425 26.46 -11.90 7.22
CA ALA A 425 25.52 -11.95 6.09
C ALA A 425 24.51 -13.10 6.26
N MET A 426 25.03 -14.28 6.60
CA MET A 426 24.24 -15.48 6.87
C MET A 426 23.33 -15.27 8.07
N THR A 427 23.84 -14.73 9.19
CA THR A 427 23.03 -14.43 10.38
C THR A 427 21.85 -13.50 10.07
N LEU A 428 22.08 -12.43 9.31
CA LEU A 428 21.05 -11.48 8.91
C LEU A 428 20.00 -12.13 7.98
N GLU A 429 20.43 -12.92 7.00
CA GLU A 429 19.53 -13.62 6.07
C GLU A 429 18.69 -14.70 6.78
N THR A 430 19.31 -15.53 7.61
CA THR A 430 18.62 -16.51 8.48
C THR A 430 17.56 -15.83 9.34
N TYR A 431 17.88 -14.67 9.92
CA TYR A 431 16.94 -13.90 10.73
C TYR A 431 15.75 -13.41 9.90
N ALA A 432 16.01 -12.74 8.76
CA ALA A 432 14.95 -12.20 7.90
C ALA A 432 14.01 -13.31 7.39
N ALA A 433 14.57 -14.42 6.92
CA ALA A 433 13.80 -15.57 6.46
C ALA A 433 12.94 -16.17 7.57
N ASN A 434 13.50 -16.33 8.77
CA ASN A 434 12.75 -16.88 9.89
C ASN A 434 11.65 -15.94 10.40
N CYS A 435 11.86 -14.62 10.38
CA CYS A 435 10.80 -13.67 10.69
C CYS A 435 9.64 -13.77 9.69
N MET A 436 9.92 -13.97 8.40
CA MET A 436 8.88 -14.22 7.40
C MET A 436 8.11 -15.53 7.69
N LEU A 437 8.82 -16.62 8.03
CA LEU A 437 8.19 -17.90 8.40
C LEU A 437 7.29 -17.77 9.64
N GLU A 438 7.71 -17.03 10.66
CA GLU A 438 6.90 -16.76 11.85
C GLU A 438 5.61 -15.99 11.53
N GLN A 439 5.65 -15.14 10.50
CA GLN A 439 4.49 -14.43 9.98
C GLN A 439 3.63 -15.30 9.04
N GLY A 440 3.98 -16.58 8.85
CA GLY A 440 3.30 -17.49 7.93
C GLY A 440 3.55 -17.19 6.45
N LYS A 441 4.55 -16.35 6.13
CA LYS A 441 4.95 -15.99 4.76
C LYS A 441 5.99 -16.99 4.23
N ILE A 442 6.10 -17.06 2.91
CA ILE A 442 7.17 -17.82 2.25
C ILE A 442 8.37 -16.89 2.04
N PRO A 443 9.54 -17.17 2.63
CA PRO A 443 10.74 -16.38 2.38
C PRO A 443 11.17 -16.47 0.92
N PHE A 444 11.42 -15.32 0.30
CA PHE A 444 11.98 -15.26 -1.04
C PHE A 444 12.87 -14.03 -1.21
N ALA A 445 13.77 -14.07 -2.19
CA ALA A 445 14.63 -12.96 -2.59
C ALA A 445 14.65 -12.84 -4.12
N GLN A 446 14.90 -11.63 -4.63
CA GLN A 446 15.14 -11.39 -6.05
C GLN A 446 16.61 -11.06 -6.24
N ILE A 447 17.36 -11.93 -6.91
CA ILE A 447 18.82 -11.85 -7.03
C ILE A 447 19.16 -11.43 -8.45
N ILE A 448 19.78 -10.26 -8.60
CA ILE A 448 20.30 -9.77 -9.89
C ILE A 448 21.27 -10.80 -10.47
N THR A 449 21.17 -11.08 -11.78
CA THR A 449 21.83 -12.20 -12.46
C THR A 449 23.35 -12.21 -12.37
N ASP A 450 24.00 -11.07 -12.12
CA ASP A 450 25.45 -10.94 -11.95
C ASP A 450 25.94 -11.10 -10.49
N ASN A 451 25.04 -11.30 -9.53
CA ASN A 451 25.36 -11.37 -8.11
C ASN A 451 25.63 -12.80 -7.61
N GLU A 452 26.74 -13.39 -8.06
CA GLU A 452 27.12 -14.76 -7.68
C GLU A 452 27.26 -14.97 -6.16
N LYS A 453 27.68 -13.93 -5.42
CA LYS A 453 27.87 -14.03 -3.96
C LYS A 453 26.53 -14.25 -3.26
N SER A 454 25.49 -13.53 -3.65
CA SER A 454 24.14 -13.69 -3.10
C SER A 454 23.53 -15.02 -3.53
N MET A 455 23.68 -15.43 -4.79
CA MET A 455 23.20 -16.73 -5.26
C MET A 455 23.76 -17.89 -4.41
N ARG A 456 25.09 -17.94 -4.24
CA ARG A 456 25.75 -19.00 -3.45
C ARG A 456 25.37 -18.96 -1.97
N LEU A 457 25.11 -17.77 -1.41
CA LEU A 457 24.67 -17.63 -0.02
C LEU A 457 23.29 -18.26 0.17
N GLN A 458 22.35 -17.90 -0.69
CA GLN A 458 20.95 -18.37 -0.65
C GLN A 458 20.85 -19.88 -0.86
N GLU A 459 21.56 -20.43 -1.85
CA GLU A 459 21.63 -21.88 -2.08
C GLU A 459 22.17 -22.62 -0.84
N LYS A 460 23.21 -22.07 -0.20
CA LYS A 460 23.80 -22.64 1.01
C LYS A 460 22.83 -22.64 2.21
N GLU A 461 22.00 -21.62 2.33
CA GLU A 461 20.93 -21.53 3.33
C GLU A 461 19.69 -22.38 2.97
N GLY A 462 19.68 -22.99 1.77
CA GLY A 462 18.67 -23.94 1.33
C GLY A 462 17.53 -23.33 0.51
N PHE A 463 17.71 -22.13 -0.04
CA PHE A 463 16.79 -21.55 -1.01
C PHE A 463 16.93 -22.25 -2.37
N CYS A 464 15.82 -22.36 -3.09
CA CYS A 464 15.76 -22.89 -4.44
C CYS A 464 15.62 -21.74 -5.44
N LEU A 465 16.50 -21.67 -6.44
CA LEU A 465 16.45 -20.66 -7.49
C LEU A 465 15.45 -21.03 -8.58
N SER A 466 14.74 -20.03 -9.12
CA SER A 466 13.97 -20.17 -10.34
C SER A 466 14.89 -20.49 -11.53
N HIS A 467 14.38 -21.26 -12.48
CA HIS A 467 15.08 -21.48 -13.75
C HIS A 467 15.04 -20.23 -14.63
N ASP A 468 13.85 -19.66 -14.76
CA ASP A 468 13.61 -18.47 -15.57
C ASP A 468 13.78 -17.19 -14.74
N LYS A 469 13.95 -16.07 -15.45
CA LYS A 469 14.21 -14.75 -14.89
C LYS A 469 12.92 -13.92 -14.81
N ILE A 470 12.93 -12.95 -13.90
CA ILE A 470 11.98 -11.85 -13.88
C ILE A 470 12.67 -10.55 -14.30
N PHE A 471 11.90 -9.59 -14.80
CA PHE A 471 12.41 -8.37 -15.39
C PHE A 471 11.72 -7.16 -14.75
N TRP A 472 12.50 -6.30 -14.09
CA TRP A 472 12.02 -5.03 -13.57
C TRP A 472 11.98 -3.99 -14.67
N MET A 473 10.84 -3.32 -14.78
CA MET A 473 10.52 -2.32 -15.80
C MET A 473 10.07 -1.02 -15.14
N CYS A 474 10.77 0.09 -15.37
CA CYS A 474 10.48 1.39 -14.75
C CYS A 474 10.32 2.52 -15.78
N GLU A 475 9.62 3.60 -15.42
CA GLU A 475 9.69 4.86 -16.17
C GLU A 475 11.13 5.41 -16.17
N LYS A 476 11.45 6.22 -17.18
CA LYS A 476 12.81 6.73 -17.43
C LYS A 476 13.18 7.91 -16.53
#